data_AF-A0A943TLS5-F1
#
_entry.id   AF-A0A943TLS5-F1
#
_cell.length_a   1.000
_cell.length_b   1.000
_cell.length_c   1.000
_cell.angle_alpha   90.00
_cell.angle_beta   90.00
_cell.angle_gamma   90.00
#
_symmetry.space_group_name_H-M   'P 1'
#
loop_
_entity.id
_entity.type
_entity.pdbx_description
1 polymer ?
#
loop_
_entity_poly.entity_id
_entity_poly.type
_entity_poly.pdbx_seq_one_letter_code
_entity_poly.pdbx_strand_id
1 'polypeptide(L)'
;MRIISQYRNNRLFEVVRVFYNNGELIPGAQYCDQECLQVHTACGHAFHCRWRFQRSIRGLSDEGSAYTCPKCGKRLWKGTYDTPWLDLSESGRKRVLVPYRIELEAKEYKNYLDICAETLNADIESPIDVSVHTVKKYTLRFDFKSREAVYLEHGARGRAVLTQTLWPLNRIASDKTKFCMKDTVFHYLNAESNIHHTERNLINSFFKDVVRCFNQKLSDAAGYTVKSAYMPTSLQDGHSVFDYCFSNLAWRLHYPDARNLTTEEIRMCPYADDPVMRLFDERKPYLQTAREIYRFPDMPGLNARLVKCPINFLNVIRTAWPILHETDNKYKLLDALLQKRYDIGFYHSLDSYLRSLRIVKHTRGEAAAVRLVERENDYIVRDCAHMWDLLTPQNKRIFIKAKIRSRDIHDYLTRLADKQQHENVRIKYKSLRDFPLTGKVDDLIFSLPPDTEQLSNLGRAMHNCVGTYRDRVLSDKVRIIAAFKNRKPVICIEIRNGAVAQAKLVNNQPVREDAKLNRALLAWAKSRKLTIETNDVQTERKVTDVAAAV
;
A
#
# COMPACT_ATOMS: atom_id res chain seq x y z
N MET A 1 33.92 -28.89 -7.13
CA MET A 1 33.27 -27.57 -7.35
C MET A 1 32.79 -27.57 -8.79
N ARG A 2 31.53 -27.18 -9.03
CA ARG A 2 30.88 -27.21 -10.35
C ARG A 2 30.27 -25.84 -10.63
N ILE A 3 30.54 -25.25 -11.79
CA ILE A 3 29.82 -24.05 -12.25
C ILE A 3 28.47 -24.51 -12.79
N ILE A 4 27.37 -23.95 -12.27
CA ILE A 4 26.01 -24.36 -12.64
C ILE A 4 25.31 -23.36 -13.56
N SER A 5 25.71 -22.08 -13.51
CA SER A 5 25.15 -21.04 -14.36
C SER A 5 26.08 -19.82 -14.37
N GLN A 6 26.05 -19.04 -15.44
CA GLN A 6 26.81 -17.81 -15.61
C GLN A 6 25.94 -16.74 -16.24
N TYR A 7 26.18 -15.49 -15.87
CA TYR A 7 25.52 -14.33 -16.46
C TYR A 7 26.53 -13.19 -16.58
N ARG A 8 26.53 -12.48 -17.71
CA ARG A 8 27.48 -11.39 -17.96
C ARG A 8 26.76 -10.21 -18.58
N ASN A 9 26.91 -9.05 -17.95
CA ASN A 9 26.43 -7.78 -18.47
C ASN A 9 27.57 -6.77 -18.52
N ASN A 10 27.95 -6.36 -19.73
CA ASN A 10 29.09 -5.47 -19.97
C ASN A 10 28.73 -3.98 -19.96
N ARG A 11 27.44 -3.64 -19.83
CA ARG A 11 26.91 -2.28 -19.95
C ARG A 11 25.72 -2.14 -18.99
N LEU A 12 25.99 -2.31 -17.70
CA LEU A 12 24.97 -2.24 -16.67
C LEU A 12 24.43 -0.80 -16.58
N PHE A 13 25.35 0.16 -16.60
CA PHE A 13 25.07 1.59 -16.75
C PHE A 13 26.03 2.18 -17.77
N GLU A 14 25.54 3.09 -18.61
CA GLU A 14 26.33 3.88 -19.54
C GLU A 14 26.72 5.22 -18.92
N VAL A 15 25.82 5.79 -18.11
CA VAL A 15 26.07 7.01 -17.37
C VAL A 15 25.86 6.74 -15.88
N VAL A 16 26.86 7.12 -15.09
CA VAL A 16 26.74 7.23 -13.64
C VAL A 16 26.82 8.71 -13.29
N ARG A 17 25.77 9.23 -12.66
CA ARG A 17 25.69 10.63 -12.24
C ARG A 17 25.57 10.72 -10.73
N VAL A 18 26.38 11.58 -10.15
CA VAL A 18 26.45 11.81 -8.70
C VAL A 18 26.31 13.29 -8.43
N PHE A 19 25.50 13.65 -7.43
CA PHE A 19 25.20 15.04 -7.10
C PHE A 19 25.94 15.49 -5.84
N TYR A 20 26.35 16.75 -5.85
CA TYR A 20 27.08 17.38 -4.77
C TYR A 20 26.45 18.72 -4.39
N ASN A 21 26.51 19.04 -3.10
CA ASN A 21 26.21 20.35 -2.57
C ASN A 21 27.34 20.77 -1.63
N ASN A 22 28.03 21.86 -1.92
CA ASN A 22 29.20 22.34 -1.17
C ASN A 22 30.27 21.25 -0.97
N GLY A 23 30.52 20.43 -2.00
CA GLY A 23 31.47 19.31 -1.95
C GLY A 23 30.97 18.06 -1.24
N GLU A 24 29.78 18.07 -0.63
CA GLU A 24 29.18 16.91 0.01
C GLU A 24 28.24 16.17 -0.92
N LEU A 25 28.31 14.83 -0.89
CA LEU A 25 27.45 13.94 -1.68
C LEU A 25 26.01 14.01 -1.18
N ILE A 26 25.08 14.37 -2.06
CA ILE A 26 23.64 14.50 -1.75
C ILE A 26 22.80 13.45 -2.49
N PRO A 27 21.63 13.07 -1.93
CA PRO A 27 20.78 12.08 -2.55
C PRO A 27 19.97 12.71 -3.69
N GLY A 28 20.43 12.55 -4.92
CA GLY A 28 19.74 13.00 -6.12
C GLY A 28 19.76 14.53 -6.35
N ALA A 29 19.11 14.94 -7.44
CA ALA A 29 19.00 16.35 -7.83
C ALA A 29 18.05 17.14 -6.90
N GLN A 30 18.35 18.40 -6.65
CA GLN A 30 17.47 19.34 -5.93
C GLN A 30 16.94 20.44 -6.87
N TYR A 31 15.99 21.25 -6.38
CA TYR A 31 15.36 22.36 -7.13
C TYR A 31 16.26 23.61 -7.26
N CYS A 32 17.53 23.43 -7.62
CA CYS A 32 18.48 24.51 -7.89
C CYS A 32 19.63 24.00 -8.75
N ASP A 33 20.47 24.91 -9.27
CA ASP A 33 21.65 24.54 -10.05
C ASP A 33 22.57 23.66 -9.21
N GLN A 34 22.81 22.43 -9.69
CA GLN A 34 23.54 21.40 -8.94
C GLN A 34 24.93 21.16 -9.52
N GLU A 35 25.89 20.99 -8.62
CA GLU A 35 27.18 20.37 -8.94
C GLU A 35 26.97 18.87 -9.09
N CYS A 36 27.52 18.31 -10.16
CA CYS A 36 27.46 16.89 -10.39
C CYS A 36 28.74 16.37 -11.04
N LEU A 37 29.06 15.13 -10.69
CA LEU A 37 30.01 14.31 -11.41
C LEU A 37 29.24 13.46 -12.42
N GLN A 38 29.69 13.49 -13.68
CA GLN A 38 29.21 12.65 -14.76
C GLN A 38 30.30 11.66 -15.16
N VAL A 39 29.99 10.37 -15.17
CA VAL A 39 30.90 9.31 -15.64
C VAL A 39 30.27 8.63 -16.85
N HIS A 40 30.89 8.78 -18.02
CA HIS A 40 30.55 8.02 -19.21
C HIS A 40 31.38 6.74 -19.24
N THR A 41 30.75 5.64 -18.84
CA THR A 41 31.43 4.37 -18.54
C THR A 41 32.04 3.72 -19.77
N ALA A 42 31.42 3.88 -20.95
CA ALA A 42 31.90 3.27 -22.19
C ALA A 42 33.27 3.79 -22.65
N CYS A 43 33.58 5.07 -22.42
CA CYS A 43 34.90 5.65 -22.73
C CYS A 43 35.77 5.91 -21.49
N GLY A 44 35.24 5.58 -20.30
CA GLY A 44 35.87 5.81 -19.01
C GLY A 44 36.16 7.29 -18.72
N HIS A 45 35.41 8.22 -19.31
CA HIS A 45 35.61 9.64 -19.01
C HIS A 45 34.72 10.07 -17.85
N ALA A 46 35.32 10.78 -16.90
CA ALA A 46 34.62 11.42 -15.81
C ALA A 46 34.86 12.92 -15.90
N PHE A 47 33.83 13.72 -15.67
CA PHE A 47 33.95 15.17 -15.64
C PHE A 47 32.97 15.77 -14.64
N HIS A 48 33.40 16.83 -13.97
CA HIS A 48 32.62 17.57 -12.99
C HIS A 48 32.03 18.82 -13.64
N CYS A 49 30.74 19.07 -13.43
CA CYS A 49 30.02 20.21 -14.01
C CYS A 49 28.94 20.71 -13.06
N ARG A 50 28.63 22.00 -13.16
CA ARG A 50 27.44 22.59 -12.54
C ARG A 50 26.36 22.76 -13.61
N TRP A 51 25.29 21.98 -13.52
CA TRP A 51 24.20 22.06 -14.49
C TRP A 51 23.13 23.02 -14.01
N ARG A 52 22.63 23.81 -14.95
CA ARG A 52 21.51 24.71 -14.69
C ARG A 52 20.23 23.91 -14.51
N PHE A 53 19.51 24.21 -13.45
CA PHE A 53 18.19 23.64 -13.20
C PHE A 53 17.16 24.27 -14.12
N GLN A 54 16.34 23.43 -14.76
CA GLN A 54 15.25 23.87 -15.61
C GLN A 54 13.91 23.41 -15.02
N ARG A 55 13.02 24.37 -14.74
CA ARG A 55 11.64 24.05 -14.33
C ARG A 55 10.93 23.39 -15.50
N SER A 56 10.61 22.11 -15.37
CA SER A 56 9.77 21.39 -16.33
C SER A 56 8.44 20.98 -15.70
N ILE A 57 7.38 20.90 -16.52
CA ILE A 57 6.07 20.38 -16.12
C ILE A 57 6.15 18.87 -15.75
N ARG A 58 7.21 18.16 -16.18
CA ARG A 58 7.38 16.71 -15.99
C ARG A 58 8.25 16.32 -14.78
N GLY A 59 8.68 17.29 -13.96
CA GLY A 59 9.49 17.06 -12.76
C GLY A 59 10.83 17.81 -12.78
N LEU A 60 11.73 17.40 -11.87
CA LEU A 60 13.10 17.93 -11.76
C LEU A 60 13.92 17.53 -13.00
N SER A 61 14.37 18.50 -13.78
CA SER A 61 15.29 18.31 -14.91
C SER A 61 16.39 19.35 -14.89
N ASP A 62 17.60 18.95 -15.23
CA ASP A 62 18.75 19.82 -15.42
C ASP A 62 19.41 19.55 -16.78
N GLU A 63 20.21 20.49 -17.26
CA GLU A 63 20.94 20.39 -18.53
C GLU A 63 21.84 19.14 -18.63
N GLY A 64 22.26 18.57 -17.50
CA GLY A 64 23.03 17.35 -17.44
C GLY A 64 22.25 16.08 -17.74
N SER A 65 20.93 16.15 -17.88
CA SER A 65 20.10 15.03 -18.34
C SER A 65 20.25 14.77 -19.85
N ALA A 66 20.94 15.65 -20.58
CA ALA A 66 21.23 15.52 -21.99
C ALA A 66 22.55 16.23 -22.37
N TYR A 67 23.61 15.49 -22.67
CA TYR A 67 24.92 16.10 -22.97
C TYR A 67 25.71 15.33 -24.03
N THR A 68 26.74 15.97 -24.57
CA THR A 68 27.72 15.34 -25.45
C THR A 68 28.97 15.03 -24.63
N CYS A 69 29.39 13.76 -24.56
CA CYS A 69 30.57 13.36 -23.83
C CYS A 69 31.81 14.09 -24.38
N PRO A 70 32.54 14.87 -23.57
CA PRO A 70 33.64 15.71 -24.07
C PRO A 70 34.86 14.90 -24.55
N LYS A 71 35.02 13.64 -24.13
CA LYS A 71 36.13 12.78 -24.58
C LYS A 71 35.86 12.11 -25.93
N CYS A 72 34.68 11.53 -26.12
CA CYS A 72 34.39 10.70 -27.29
C CYS A 72 33.31 11.27 -28.24
N GLY A 73 32.71 12.40 -27.91
CA GLY A 73 31.70 13.05 -28.74
C GLY A 73 30.33 12.36 -28.78
N LYS A 74 30.12 11.26 -28.04
CA LYS A 74 28.82 10.56 -28.00
C LYS A 74 27.78 11.44 -27.30
N ARG A 75 26.61 11.59 -27.92
CA ARG A 75 25.45 12.25 -27.31
C ARG A 75 24.70 11.27 -26.40
N LEU A 76 24.41 11.69 -25.18
CA LEU A 76 23.82 10.89 -24.10
C LEU A 76 22.56 11.57 -23.58
N TRP A 77 21.50 10.78 -23.36
CA TRP A 77 20.20 11.29 -22.94
C TRP A 77 19.57 10.38 -21.88
N LYS A 78 19.18 10.99 -20.75
CA LYS A 78 18.45 10.29 -19.69
C LYS A 78 17.05 9.92 -20.14
N GLY A 79 16.57 8.76 -19.70
CA GLY A 79 15.20 8.28 -19.97
C GLY A 79 15.03 7.63 -21.35
N THR A 80 16.13 7.33 -22.03
CA THR A 80 16.13 6.50 -23.24
C THR A 80 16.48 5.07 -22.89
N TYR A 81 15.82 4.09 -23.51
CA TYR A 81 16.11 2.66 -23.28
C TYR A 81 17.55 2.29 -23.61
N ASP A 82 18.16 2.97 -24.60
CA ASP A 82 19.51 2.67 -25.07
C ASP A 82 20.61 3.29 -24.20
N THR A 83 20.28 4.17 -23.25
CA THR A 83 21.25 4.81 -22.34
C THR A 83 20.87 4.51 -20.89
N PRO A 84 21.27 3.33 -20.35
CA PRO A 84 21.05 3.01 -18.95
C PRO A 84 21.80 4.01 -18.08
N TRP A 85 21.05 4.68 -17.19
CA TRP A 85 21.48 5.89 -16.52
C TRP A 85 21.17 5.78 -15.04
N LEU A 86 22.22 5.79 -14.21
CA LEU A 86 22.10 5.78 -12.76
C LEU A 86 22.28 7.18 -12.21
N ASP A 87 21.26 7.66 -11.52
CA ASP A 87 21.39 8.83 -10.64
C ASP A 87 21.58 8.32 -9.21
N LEU A 88 22.75 8.56 -8.64
CA LEU A 88 23.05 8.05 -7.31
C LEU A 88 22.16 8.74 -6.26
N SER A 89 21.36 7.94 -5.56
CA SER A 89 20.44 8.39 -4.50
C SER A 89 21.00 8.18 -3.08
N GLU A 90 22.26 7.80 -2.95
CA GLU A 90 22.92 7.61 -1.66
C GLU A 90 23.40 8.96 -1.09
N SER A 91 23.30 9.13 0.23
CA SER A 91 23.77 10.33 0.93
C SER A 91 24.76 9.97 2.04
N GLY A 92 25.75 10.82 2.30
CA GLY A 92 26.63 10.72 3.47
C GLY A 92 27.72 9.63 3.38
N ARG A 93 27.93 9.01 2.21
CA ARG A 93 29.13 8.19 1.95
C ARG A 93 30.24 9.08 1.40
N LYS A 94 31.46 8.93 1.94
CA LYS A 94 32.66 9.64 1.45
C LYS A 94 33.23 9.03 0.17
N ARG A 95 33.03 7.73 -0.05
CA ARG A 95 33.48 6.99 -1.23
C ARG A 95 32.38 6.08 -1.71
N VAL A 96 32.18 6.00 -3.01
CA VAL A 96 31.13 5.20 -3.65
C VAL A 96 31.74 4.35 -4.76
N LEU A 97 31.44 3.05 -4.73
CA LEU A 97 31.78 2.10 -5.78
C LEU A 97 30.51 1.74 -6.54
N VAL A 98 30.46 2.12 -7.82
CA VAL A 98 29.33 1.85 -8.70
C VAL A 98 29.74 0.89 -9.81
N PRO A 99 29.18 -0.33 -9.86
CA PRO A 99 29.48 -1.27 -10.94
C PRO A 99 28.78 -0.83 -12.22
N TYR A 100 29.53 -0.70 -13.32
CA TYR A 100 28.96 -0.48 -14.65
C TYR A 100 29.10 -1.70 -15.57
N ARG A 101 29.81 -2.74 -15.11
CA ARG A 101 29.80 -4.10 -15.67
C ARG A 101 29.80 -5.10 -14.53
N ILE A 102 29.10 -6.20 -14.73
CA ILE A 102 28.97 -7.28 -13.75
C ILE A 102 28.97 -8.65 -14.43
N GLU A 103 29.72 -9.58 -13.84
CA GLU A 103 29.77 -10.99 -14.20
C GLU A 103 29.38 -11.81 -12.98
N LEU A 104 28.41 -12.70 -13.16
CA LEU A 104 27.89 -13.56 -12.12
C LEU A 104 28.20 -15.01 -12.46
N GLU A 105 28.68 -15.77 -11.48
CA GLU A 105 28.85 -17.20 -11.57
C GLU A 105 28.21 -17.88 -10.37
N ALA A 106 27.35 -18.85 -10.64
CA ALA A 106 26.81 -19.73 -9.61
C ALA A 106 27.68 -20.98 -9.52
N LYS A 107 28.27 -21.22 -8.34
CA LYS A 107 29.22 -22.30 -8.07
C LYS A 107 28.69 -23.22 -6.98
N GLU A 108 28.50 -24.47 -7.36
CA GLU A 108 28.12 -25.55 -6.48
C GLU A 108 29.36 -26.18 -5.81
N TYR A 109 29.31 -26.23 -4.48
CA TYR A 109 30.23 -26.98 -3.62
C TYR A 109 29.47 -28.06 -2.85
N LYS A 110 30.19 -28.89 -2.10
CA LYS A 110 29.59 -29.96 -1.29
C LYS A 110 28.55 -29.40 -0.32
N ASN A 111 28.93 -28.42 0.51
CA ASN A 111 28.08 -27.86 1.58
C ASN A 111 27.62 -26.42 1.30
N TYR A 112 28.00 -25.84 0.15
CA TYR A 112 27.78 -24.43 -0.14
C TYR A 112 27.30 -24.23 -1.57
N LEU A 113 26.53 -23.16 -1.77
CA LEU A 113 26.24 -22.58 -3.07
C LEU A 113 26.73 -21.13 -3.05
N ASP A 114 27.71 -20.82 -3.89
CA ASP A 114 28.28 -19.48 -4.00
C ASP A 114 27.75 -18.78 -5.24
N ILE A 115 27.27 -17.55 -5.08
CA ILE A 115 27.01 -16.62 -6.16
C ILE A 115 28.16 -15.61 -6.17
N CYS A 116 29.13 -15.85 -7.05
CA CYS A 116 30.28 -14.98 -7.23
C CYS A 116 29.89 -13.82 -8.16
N ALA A 117 30.23 -12.60 -7.78
CA ALA A 117 30.09 -11.42 -8.62
C ALA A 117 31.47 -10.78 -8.83
N GLU A 118 31.87 -10.61 -10.09
CA GLU A 118 33.01 -9.79 -10.48
C GLU A 118 32.49 -8.52 -11.16
N THR A 119 32.99 -7.37 -10.73
CA THR A 119 32.50 -6.07 -11.19
C THR A 119 33.62 -5.18 -11.66
N LEU A 120 33.32 -4.37 -12.67
CA LEU A 120 34.14 -3.24 -13.08
C LEU A 120 33.42 -1.96 -12.68
N ASN A 121 34.08 -1.12 -11.89
CA ASN A 121 33.43 -0.05 -11.15
C ASN A 121 33.96 1.33 -11.56
N ALA A 122 33.09 2.33 -11.41
CA ALA A 122 33.49 3.70 -11.17
C ALA A 122 33.68 3.85 -9.66
N ASP A 123 34.91 4.18 -9.28
CA ASP A 123 35.33 4.38 -7.90
C ASP A 123 35.45 5.89 -7.66
N ILE A 124 34.50 6.41 -6.89
CA ILE A 124 34.26 7.85 -6.74
C ILE A 124 34.60 8.22 -5.30
N GLU A 125 35.75 8.86 -5.09
CA GLU A 125 36.17 9.36 -3.78
C GLU A 125 35.81 10.84 -3.60
N SER A 126 35.80 11.61 -4.69
CA SER A 126 35.37 13.02 -4.70
C SER A 126 34.93 13.44 -6.10
N PRO A 127 34.40 14.68 -6.29
CA PRO A 127 34.04 15.17 -7.63
C PRO A 127 35.20 15.18 -8.64
N ILE A 128 36.44 15.20 -8.16
CA ILE A 128 37.65 15.25 -9.00
C ILE A 128 38.50 13.98 -8.92
N ASP A 129 38.29 13.13 -7.91
CA ASP A 129 39.02 11.89 -7.71
C ASP A 129 38.13 10.70 -8.05
N VAL A 130 38.28 10.26 -9.30
CA VAL A 130 37.44 9.23 -9.91
C VAL A 130 38.32 8.25 -10.68
N SER A 131 38.34 7.01 -10.23
CA SER A 131 38.96 5.90 -10.95
C SER A 131 37.89 5.08 -11.66
N VAL A 132 37.88 5.16 -12.98
CA VAL A 132 37.16 4.20 -13.81
C VAL A 132 38.06 2.97 -14.00
N HIS A 133 37.48 1.77 -14.00
CA HIS A 133 38.16 0.47 -14.17
C HIS A 133 38.63 -0.23 -12.88
N THR A 134 38.08 0.14 -11.73
CA THR A 134 38.35 -0.58 -10.47
C THR A 134 37.63 -1.93 -10.47
N VAL A 135 38.38 -3.03 -10.43
CA VAL A 135 37.82 -4.38 -10.35
C VAL A 135 37.57 -4.78 -8.89
N LYS A 136 36.37 -5.30 -8.60
CA LYS A 136 36.01 -5.86 -7.29
C LYS A 136 35.33 -7.21 -7.43
N LYS A 137 35.59 -8.10 -6.47
CA LYS A 137 34.99 -9.44 -6.41
C LYS A 137 34.21 -9.61 -5.12
N TYR A 138 33.05 -10.22 -5.24
CA TYR A 138 32.13 -10.49 -4.14
C TYR A 138 31.63 -11.93 -4.21
N THR A 139 31.24 -12.48 -3.06
CA THR A 139 30.54 -13.77 -3.01
C THR A 139 29.36 -13.67 -2.06
N LEU A 140 28.16 -14.02 -2.53
CA LEU A 140 27.04 -14.38 -1.67
C LEU A 140 27.02 -15.91 -1.52
N ARG A 141 27.35 -16.40 -0.34
CA ARG A 141 27.42 -17.83 0.00
C ARG A 141 26.18 -18.25 0.76
N PHE A 142 25.52 -19.30 0.29
CA PHE A 142 24.52 -20.05 1.05
C PHE A 142 25.19 -21.30 1.63
N ASP A 143 25.41 -21.32 2.94
CA ASP A 143 25.98 -22.46 3.67
C ASP A 143 24.89 -23.33 4.25
N PHE A 144 24.74 -24.54 3.71
CA PHE A 144 23.70 -25.48 4.14
C PHE A 144 24.04 -26.19 5.46
N LYS A 145 25.32 -26.19 5.88
CA LYS A 145 25.75 -26.75 7.16
C LYS A 145 25.47 -25.78 8.30
N SER A 146 25.91 -24.53 8.17
CA SER A 146 25.63 -23.49 9.18
C SER A 146 24.24 -22.88 9.03
N ARG A 147 23.50 -23.17 7.95
CA ARG A 147 22.19 -22.59 7.63
C ARG A 147 22.21 -21.06 7.56
N GLU A 148 23.32 -20.49 7.12
CA GLU A 148 23.52 -19.05 7.03
C GLU A 148 23.85 -18.62 5.60
N ALA A 149 23.33 -17.45 5.24
CA ALA A 149 23.73 -16.75 4.04
C ALA A 149 24.75 -15.67 4.42
N VAL A 150 25.90 -15.65 3.77
CA VAL A 150 27.02 -14.75 4.11
C VAL A 150 27.49 -14.03 2.87
N TYR A 151 27.66 -12.71 2.97
CA TYR A 151 28.24 -11.88 1.94
C TYR A 151 29.72 -11.60 2.24
N LEU A 152 30.55 -11.78 1.21
CA LEU A 152 32.00 -11.64 1.27
C LEU A 152 32.44 -10.60 0.24
N GLU A 153 33.24 -9.63 0.67
CA GLU A 153 34.04 -8.81 -0.25
C GLU A 153 35.48 -9.30 -0.24
N HIS A 154 36.07 -9.46 -1.43
CA HIS A 154 37.43 -9.95 -1.57
C HIS A 154 38.39 -8.80 -1.89
N GLY A 155 39.50 -8.75 -1.15
CA GLY A 155 40.62 -7.86 -1.40
C GLY A 155 41.63 -8.44 -2.38
N ALA A 156 42.83 -7.86 -2.38
CA ALA A 156 43.93 -8.35 -3.20
C ALA A 156 44.25 -9.83 -2.91
N ARG A 157 44.59 -10.59 -3.96
CA ARG A 157 44.90 -12.03 -3.89
C ARG A 157 43.74 -12.92 -3.41
N GLY A 158 42.50 -12.43 -3.46
CA GLY A 158 41.30 -13.24 -3.19
C GLY A 158 41.01 -13.53 -1.72
N ARG A 159 41.66 -12.82 -0.80
CA ARG A 159 41.34 -12.92 0.64
C ARG A 159 40.06 -12.13 0.93
N ALA A 160 39.14 -12.71 1.70
CA ALA A 160 37.98 -12.00 2.20
C ALA A 160 38.44 -10.86 3.13
N VAL A 161 38.05 -9.63 2.83
CA VAL A 161 38.34 -8.42 3.62
C VAL A 161 37.12 -7.95 4.42
N LEU A 162 35.92 -8.35 4.00
CA LEU A 162 34.68 -8.13 4.71
C LEU A 162 33.85 -9.41 4.68
N THR A 163 33.23 -9.75 5.82
CA THR A 163 32.30 -10.87 5.96
C THR A 163 31.10 -10.38 6.75
N GLN A 164 29.90 -10.51 6.19
CA GLN A 164 28.65 -10.06 6.80
C GLN A 164 27.57 -11.12 6.61
N THR A 165 26.88 -11.49 7.69
CA THR A 165 25.72 -12.38 7.59
C THR A 165 24.55 -11.63 6.98
N LEU A 166 23.93 -12.20 5.95
CA LEU A 166 22.81 -11.61 5.25
C LEU A 166 21.54 -11.72 6.09
N TRP A 167 21.02 -10.57 6.48
CA TRP A 167 19.70 -10.41 7.07
C TRP A 167 18.63 -10.54 5.97
N PRO A 168 17.65 -11.45 6.11
CA PRO A 168 16.68 -11.74 5.05
C PRO A 168 15.62 -10.65 4.87
N LEU A 169 15.48 -9.71 5.81
CA LEU A 169 14.51 -8.61 5.74
C LEU A 169 15.21 -7.28 5.45
N ASN A 170 14.45 -6.19 5.41
CA ASN A 170 15.01 -4.84 5.36
C ASN A 170 15.65 -4.46 6.72
N ARG A 171 16.40 -3.36 6.73
CA ARG A 171 17.03 -2.84 7.95
C ARG A 171 15.98 -2.51 9.02
N ILE A 172 16.39 -2.64 10.28
CA ILE A 172 15.56 -2.35 11.46
C ILE A 172 15.25 -0.85 11.50
N ALA A 173 14.04 -0.49 11.97
CA ALA A 173 13.54 0.87 12.04
C ALA A 173 14.21 1.73 13.15
N SER A 174 15.53 1.86 13.10
CA SER A 174 16.40 2.72 13.95
C SER A 174 17.84 2.19 13.99
N ASP A 175 18.04 0.91 13.67
CA ASP A 175 19.31 0.22 13.73
C ASP A 175 19.83 -0.15 12.33
N LYS A 176 20.99 0.39 11.98
CA LYS A 176 21.68 0.17 10.69
C LYS A 176 22.69 -0.99 10.74
N THR A 177 22.78 -1.74 11.83
CA THR A 177 23.75 -2.84 11.99
C THR A 177 23.42 -4.06 11.13
N LYS A 178 22.15 -4.30 10.81
CA LYS A 178 21.74 -5.43 9.97
C LYS A 178 22.13 -5.19 8.51
N PHE A 179 22.87 -6.15 7.95
CA PHE A 179 23.33 -6.15 6.56
C PHE A 179 22.32 -6.90 5.68
N CYS A 180 21.67 -6.23 4.73
CA CYS A 180 20.62 -6.81 3.88
C CYS A 180 20.96 -6.70 2.38
N MET A 181 20.10 -7.21 1.50
CA MET A 181 20.40 -7.28 0.06
C MET A 181 20.72 -5.91 -0.59
N LYS A 182 20.12 -4.83 -0.12
CA LYS A 182 20.40 -3.47 -0.61
C LYS A 182 21.83 -2.99 -0.32
N ASP A 183 22.52 -3.66 0.61
CA ASP A 183 23.90 -3.35 1.01
C ASP A 183 24.93 -4.12 0.17
N THR A 184 24.46 -4.98 -0.74
CA THR A 184 25.29 -5.81 -1.61
C THR A 184 25.43 -5.20 -2.99
N VAL A 185 26.45 -5.65 -3.74
CA VAL A 185 26.64 -5.26 -5.14
C VAL A 185 25.47 -5.66 -6.04
N PHE A 186 24.69 -6.67 -5.65
CA PHE A 186 23.53 -7.13 -6.41
C PHE A 186 22.42 -6.07 -6.45
N HIS A 187 22.41 -5.09 -5.54
CA HIS A 187 21.44 -4.01 -5.53
C HIS A 187 21.49 -3.13 -6.80
N TYR A 188 22.62 -3.09 -7.50
CA TYR A 188 22.77 -2.34 -8.75
C TYR A 188 22.11 -3.00 -9.97
N LEU A 189 21.64 -4.25 -9.85
CA LEU A 189 20.82 -4.91 -10.86
C LEU A 189 19.36 -4.44 -10.74
N ASN A 190 19.11 -3.14 -10.91
CA ASN A 190 17.83 -2.48 -10.62
C ASN A 190 17.16 -1.89 -11.87
N ALA A 191 16.07 -1.14 -11.69
CA ALA A 191 15.26 -0.62 -12.80
C ALA A 191 15.99 0.42 -13.66
N GLU A 192 17.01 1.10 -13.11
CA GLU A 192 17.83 2.09 -13.81
C GLU A 192 18.94 1.44 -14.66
N SER A 193 19.25 0.18 -14.36
CA SER A 193 20.24 -0.60 -15.10
C SER A 193 19.66 -1.13 -16.41
N ASN A 194 20.53 -1.65 -17.27
CA ASN A 194 20.15 -2.24 -18.56
C ASN A 194 19.45 -3.62 -18.45
N ILE A 195 18.86 -3.96 -17.31
CA ILE A 195 18.25 -5.28 -17.07
C ILE A 195 16.80 -5.31 -17.59
N HIS A 196 16.65 -5.05 -18.88
CA HIS A 196 15.37 -5.06 -19.60
C HIS A 196 15.39 -6.10 -20.72
N HIS A 197 14.22 -6.45 -21.25
CA HIS A 197 14.05 -7.33 -22.41
C HIS A 197 14.92 -8.62 -22.38
N THR A 198 15.90 -8.74 -23.27
CA THR A 198 16.77 -9.92 -23.40
C THR A 198 17.62 -10.15 -22.15
N GLU A 199 18.20 -9.09 -21.57
CA GLU A 199 19.00 -9.19 -20.33
C GLU A 199 18.15 -9.71 -19.17
N ARG A 200 16.89 -9.27 -19.12
CA ARG A 200 15.91 -9.77 -18.13
C ARG A 200 15.65 -11.26 -18.27
N ASN A 201 15.63 -11.81 -19.48
CA ASN A 201 15.44 -13.25 -19.69
C ASN A 201 16.67 -14.05 -19.26
N LEU A 202 17.87 -13.55 -19.59
CA LEU A 202 19.13 -14.19 -19.22
C LEU A 202 19.31 -14.26 -17.70
N ILE A 203 19.09 -13.14 -17.00
CA ILE A 203 19.22 -13.09 -15.54
C ILE A 203 18.17 -13.96 -14.83
N ASN A 204 16.96 -14.07 -15.39
CA ASN A 204 15.92 -14.96 -14.87
C ASN A 204 16.30 -16.43 -15.04
N SER A 205 16.91 -16.79 -16.18
CA SER A 205 17.42 -18.14 -16.41
C SER A 205 18.51 -18.49 -15.40
N PHE A 206 19.48 -17.59 -15.22
CA PHE A 206 20.53 -17.74 -14.21
C PHE A 206 19.94 -18.01 -12.82
N PHE A 207 18.95 -17.22 -12.40
CA PHE A 207 18.32 -17.40 -11.10
C PHE A 207 17.54 -18.72 -10.96
N LYS A 208 16.87 -19.17 -12.02
CA LYS A 208 16.18 -20.47 -12.02
C LYS A 208 17.17 -21.62 -11.76
N ASP A 209 18.36 -21.57 -12.36
CA ASP A 209 19.42 -22.56 -12.11
C ASP A 209 19.93 -22.53 -10.68
N VAL A 210 20.14 -21.32 -10.14
CA VAL A 210 20.52 -21.11 -8.73
C VAL A 210 19.48 -21.73 -7.80
N VAL A 211 18.20 -21.42 -8.00
CA VAL A 211 17.12 -21.93 -7.14
C VAL A 211 16.98 -23.45 -7.25
N ARG A 212 17.15 -24.03 -8.43
CA ARG A 212 17.14 -25.49 -8.62
C ARG A 212 18.23 -26.16 -7.77
N CYS A 213 19.47 -25.67 -7.84
CA CYS A 213 20.57 -26.18 -7.03
C CYS A 213 20.33 -25.94 -5.53
N PHE A 214 19.86 -24.75 -5.16
CA PHE A 214 19.54 -24.40 -3.79
C PHE A 214 18.49 -25.35 -3.18
N ASN A 215 17.39 -25.62 -3.89
CA ASN A 215 16.33 -26.51 -3.41
C ASN A 215 16.81 -27.96 -3.22
N GLN A 216 17.65 -28.45 -4.14
CA GLN A 216 18.25 -29.78 -4.02
C GLN A 216 19.10 -29.86 -2.75
N LYS A 217 20.06 -28.93 -2.58
CA LYS A 217 20.94 -28.90 -1.41
C LYS A 217 20.20 -28.69 -0.10
N LEU A 218 19.19 -27.84 -0.10
CA LEU A 218 18.37 -27.61 1.08
C LEU A 218 17.60 -28.86 1.48
N SER A 219 17.06 -29.61 0.50
CA SER A 219 16.38 -30.88 0.75
C SER A 219 17.33 -31.94 1.30
N ASP A 220 18.53 -32.05 0.70
CA ASP A 220 19.56 -32.98 1.16
C ASP A 220 20.00 -32.65 2.61
N ALA A 221 20.20 -31.38 2.92
CA ALA A 221 20.59 -30.93 4.27
C ALA A 221 19.47 -31.04 5.30
N ALA A 222 18.21 -30.91 4.89
CA ALA A 222 17.05 -31.05 5.76
C ALA A 222 16.64 -32.51 6.00
N GLY A 223 17.05 -33.43 5.12
CA GLY A 223 16.68 -34.86 5.18
C GLY A 223 15.27 -35.17 4.67
N TYR A 224 14.61 -34.22 4.01
CA TYR A 224 13.29 -34.38 3.40
C TYR A 224 13.12 -33.44 2.20
N THR A 225 12.16 -33.72 1.33
CA THR A 225 11.88 -32.86 0.17
C THR A 225 11.30 -31.52 0.61
N VAL A 226 12.07 -30.44 0.41
CA VAL A 226 11.66 -29.08 0.76
C VAL A 226 10.85 -28.46 -0.37
N LYS A 227 9.76 -27.75 -0.05
CA LYS A 227 8.99 -26.97 -1.03
C LYS A 227 9.88 -25.91 -1.67
N SER A 228 9.75 -25.71 -2.97
CA SER A 228 10.59 -24.76 -3.72
C SER A 228 10.69 -23.39 -3.04
N ALA A 229 11.92 -22.91 -2.86
CA ALA A 229 12.24 -21.56 -2.41
C ALA A 229 12.16 -20.52 -3.54
N TYR A 230 11.63 -20.90 -4.70
CA TYR A 230 11.48 -19.98 -5.83
C TYR A 230 10.53 -18.84 -5.48
N MET A 231 11.02 -17.61 -5.66
CA MET A 231 10.21 -16.42 -5.77
C MET A 231 10.63 -15.68 -7.04
N PRO A 232 9.69 -15.13 -7.82
CA PRO A 232 10.04 -14.38 -9.02
C PRO A 232 10.99 -13.22 -8.71
N THR A 233 11.91 -12.96 -9.61
CA THR A 233 12.70 -11.72 -9.61
C THR A 233 11.77 -10.53 -9.85
N SER A 234 12.11 -9.34 -9.36
CA SER A 234 11.29 -8.13 -9.52
C SER A 234 12.15 -6.90 -9.74
N LEU A 235 11.66 -5.93 -10.52
CA LEU A 235 12.24 -4.58 -10.66
C LEU A 235 11.29 -3.50 -10.15
N GLN A 236 10.23 -3.89 -9.44
CA GLN A 236 9.23 -2.96 -8.93
C GLN A 236 9.81 -2.06 -7.84
N ASP A 237 9.23 -0.87 -7.71
CA ASP A 237 9.50 0.11 -6.65
C ASP A 237 10.99 0.48 -6.48
N GLY A 238 11.78 0.45 -7.57
CA GLY A 238 13.20 0.86 -7.56
C GLY A 238 14.17 -0.17 -6.95
N HIS A 239 13.72 -1.39 -6.68
CA HIS A 239 14.54 -2.47 -6.11
C HIS A 239 15.32 -3.26 -7.16
N SER A 240 16.31 -4.03 -6.68
CA SER A 240 17.06 -4.97 -7.53
C SER A 240 16.28 -6.23 -7.88
N VAL A 241 16.60 -6.79 -9.06
CA VAL A 241 16.16 -8.11 -9.55
C VAL A 241 16.25 -9.18 -8.47
N PHE A 242 17.26 -9.11 -7.60
CA PHE A 242 17.56 -10.14 -6.62
C PHE A 242 17.19 -9.82 -5.17
N ASP A 243 16.79 -8.58 -4.86
CA ASP A 243 16.57 -8.14 -3.48
C ASP A 243 15.63 -9.09 -2.74
N TYR A 244 14.47 -9.38 -3.33
CA TYR A 244 13.50 -10.25 -2.69
C TYR A 244 13.91 -11.72 -2.75
N CYS A 245 14.37 -12.19 -3.91
CA CYS A 245 14.51 -13.62 -4.12
C CYS A 245 15.70 -14.21 -3.35
N PHE A 246 16.84 -13.51 -3.23
CA PHE A 246 17.94 -13.96 -2.37
C PHE A 246 17.65 -13.78 -0.88
N SER A 247 16.94 -12.72 -0.49
CA SER A 247 16.39 -12.59 0.87
C SER A 247 15.51 -13.79 1.25
N ASN A 248 14.65 -14.23 0.33
CA ASN A 248 13.84 -15.43 0.55
C ASN A 248 14.68 -16.71 0.63
N LEU A 249 15.74 -16.85 -0.16
CA LEU A 249 16.64 -18.01 -0.04
C LEU A 249 17.33 -18.02 1.34
N ALA A 250 17.79 -16.87 1.84
CA ALA A 250 18.37 -16.77 3.18
C ALA A 250 17.34 -17.17 4.27
N TRP A 251 16.09 -16.72 4.15
CA TRP A 251 15.00 -17.14 5.01
C TRP A 251 14.74 -18.66 4.96
N ARG A 252 14.63 -19.24 3.77
CA ARG A 252 14.39 -20.68 3.58
C ARG A 252 15.58 -21.54 3.98
N LEU A 253 16.78 -20.99 3.97
CA LEU A 253 17.97 -21.65 4.49
C LEU A 253 17.91 -21.79 6.01
N HIS A 254 17.46 -20.74 6.70
CA HIS A 254 17.24 -20.74 8.14
C HIS A 254 16.06 -21.64 8.54
N TYR A 255 14.93 -21.53 7.82
CA TYR A 255 13.73 -22.34 7.99
C TYR A 255 13.34 -23.11 6.72
N PRO A 256 13.85 -24.34 6.52
CA PRO A 256 13.51 -25.15 5.35
C PRO A 256 12.01 -25.48 5.27
N ASP A 257 11.33 -25.64 6.40
CA ASP A 257 9.91 -25.98 6.52
C ASP A 257 8.96 -24.78 6.39
N ALA A 258 9.47 -23.56 6.47
CA ALA A 258 8.67 -22.35 6.30
C ALA A 258 8.18 -22.19 4.85
N ARG A 259 7.16 -21.35 4.67
CA ARG A 259 6.79 -20.85 3.34
C ARG A 259 7.77 -19.76 2.88
N ASN A 260 7.70 -19.42 1.59
CA ASN A 260 8.39 -18.25 1.07
C ASN A 260 7.81 -16.97 1.67
N LEU A 261 8.67 -16.01 1.97
CA LEU A 261 8.30 -14.66 2.32
C LEU A 261 7.66 -13.96 1.12
N THR A 262 6.72 -13.05 1.40
CA THR A 262 6.21 -12.10 0.42
C THR A 262 7.15 -10.89 0.30
N THR A 263 7.00 -10.11 -0.78
CA THR A 263 7.78 -8.88 -0.97
C THR A 263 7.50 -7.84 0.12
N GLU A 264 6.28 -7.80 0.67
CA GLU A 264 5.90 -6.93 1.78
C GLU A 264 6.61 -7.33 3.08
N GLU A 265 6.67 -8.63 3.38
CA GLU A 265 7.41 -9.14 4.54
C GLU A 265 8.89 -8.84 4.45
N ILE A 266 9.51 -8.99 3.28
CA ILE A 266 10.93 -8.67 3.11
C ILE A 266 11.17 -7.17 3.27
N ARG A 267 10.22 -6.32 2.84
CA ARG A 267 10.33 -4.86 2.99
C ARG A 267 10.10 -4.37 4.41
N MET A 268 9.51 -5.19 5.27
CA MET A 268 9.20 -4.78 6.64
C MET A 268 10.49 -4.38 7.38
N CYS A 269 10.40 -3.30 8.14
CA CYS A 269 11.46 -2.81 9.01
C CYS A 269 11.03 -3.06 10.46
N PRO A 270 11.26 -4.26 11.01
CA PRO A 270 10.85 -4.56 12.38
C PRO A 270 11.60 -3.66 13.36
N TYR A 271 11.03 -3.44 14.54
CA TYR A 271 11.75 -2.85 15.67
C TYR A 271 12.57 -3.94 16.38
N ALA A 272 13.63 -3.54 17.08
CA ALA A 272 14.54 -4.49 17.72
C ALA A 272 13.85 -5.36 18.80
N ASP A 273 12.80 -4.84 19.43
CA ASP A 273 11.99 -5.50 20.47
C ASP A 273 10.78 -6.27 19.91
N ASP A 274 10.55 -6.24 18.58
CA ASP A 274 9.46 -6.98 17.96
C ASP A 274 9.65 -8.49 18.17
N PRO A 275 8.63 -9.24 18.64
CA PRO A 275 8.68 -10.70 18.74
C PRO A 275 9.18 -11.41 17.48
N VAL A 276 8.96 -10.84 16.30
CA VAL A 276 9.44 -11.41 15.03
C VAL A 276 10.96 -11.54 14.97
N MET A 277 11.69 -10.70 15.69
CA MET A 277 13.16 -10.73 15.76
C MET A 277 13.66 -12.06 16.32
N ARG A 278 12.93 -12.64 17.28
CA ARG A 278 13.28 -13.92 17.92
C ARG A 278 13.17 -15.13 16.97
N LEU A 279 12.47 -14.99 15.84
CA LEU A 279 12.46 -16.04 14.80
C LEU A 279 13.84 -16.24 14.18
N PHE A 280 14.75 -15.28 14.28
CA PHE A 280 16.06 -15.39 13.63
C PHE A 280 17.15 -15.94 14.56
N ASP A 281 16.85 -16.06 15.86
CA ASP A 281 17.78 -16.60 16.87
C ASP A 281 17.62 -18.13 17.05
N GLU A 282 16.42 -18.64 16.79
CA GLU A 282 16.02 -20.02 17.04
C GLU A 282 16.23 -20.92 15.80
N ARG A 283 16.67 -22.17 16.01
CA ARG A 283 16.97 -23.13 14.92
C ARG A 283 16.05 -24.36 14.88
N LYS A 284 14.93 -24.30 15.61
CA LYS A 284 13.86 -25.33 15.59
C LYS A 284 13.02 -25.21 14.30
N PRO A 285 12.10 -26.15 14.00
CA PRO A 285 11.16 -25.99 12.89
C PRO A 285 10.33 -24.70 13.03
N TYR A 286 10.05 -24.01 11.91
CA TYR A 286 9.42 -22.69 11.89
C TYR A 286 8.11 -22.64 12.67
N LEU A 287 7.21 -23.59 12.43
CA LEU A 287 5.89 -23.59 13.09
C LEU A 287 6.03 -23.77 14.61
N GLN A 288 6.97 -24.60 15.05
CA GLN A 288 7.25 -24.78 16.47
C GLN A 288 7.76 -23.47 17.07
N THR A 289 8.76 -22.83 16.46
CA THR A 289 9.29 -21.56 16.94
C THR A 289 8.23 -20.47 16.99
N ALA A 290 7.42 -20.32 15.93
CA ALA A 290 6.34 -19.35 15.89
C ALA A 290 5.33 -19.57 17.03
N ARG A 291 5.02 -20.82 17.35
CA ARG A 291 4.12 -21.13 18.48
C ARG A 291 4.73 -20.79 19.84
N GLU A 292 6.00 -21.07 20.05
CA GLU A 292 6.70 -20.76 21.30
C GLU A 292 6.80 -19.24 21.52
N ILE A 293 7.24 -18.48 20.50
CA ILE A 293 7.41 -17.02 20.58
C ILE A 293 6.08 -16.30 20.84
N TYR A 294 5.04 -16.66 20.09
CA TYR A 294 3.74 -15.99 20.14
C TYR A 294 2.75 -16.67 21.10
N ARG A 295 3.18 -17.74 21.78
CA ARG A 295 2.40 -18.53 22.75
C ARG A 295 1.10 -19.09 22.16
N PHE A 296 1.18 -19.63 20.94
CA PHE A 296 0.04 -20.27 20.30
C PHE A 296 -0.15 -21.72 20.79
N PRO A 297 -1.40 -22.14 21.06
CA PRO A 297 -1.71 -23.52 21.41
C PRO A 297 -1.44 -24.49 20.25
N ASP A 298 -1.12 -25.74 20.57
CA ASP A 298 -1.00 -26.80 19.55
C ASP A 298 -2.39 -27.26 19.11
N MET A 299 -2.86 -26.77 17.97
CA MET A 299 -4.12 -27.23 17.41
C MET A 299 -4.00 -27.39 15.90
N PRO A 300 -4.40 -28.54 15.33
CA PRO A 300 -4.32 -28.78 13.89
C PRO A 300 -4.93 -27.66 13.04
N GLY A 301 -6.10 -27.15 13.43
CA GLY A 301 -6.77 -26.06 12.72
C GLY A 301 -6.04 -24.72 12.81
N LEU A 302 -5.38 -24.41 13.92
CA LEU A 302 -4.56 -23.20 14.04
C LEU A 302 -3.25 -23.35 13.26
N ASN A 303 -2.60 -24.51 13.39
CA ASN A 303 -1.37 -24.86 12.68
C ASN A 303 -1.53 -24.71 11.16
N ALA A 304 -2.65 -25.19 10.60
CA ALA A 304 -2.96 -25.07 9.17
C ALA A 304 -3.04 -23.61 8.68
N ARG A 305 -3.40 -22.65 9.56
CA ARG A 305 -3.48 -21.22 9.27
C ARG A 305 -2.14 -20.52 9.49
N LEU A 306 -1.43 -20.84 10.57
CA LEU A 306 -0.12 -20.28 10.88
C LEU A 306 0.92 -20.57 9.80
N VAL A 307 0.90 -21.77 9.19
CA VAL A 307 1.79 -22.13 8.07
C VAL A 307 1.60 -21.23 6.86
N LYS A 308 0.41 -20.66 6.67
CA LYS A 308 0.07 -19.75 5.57
C LYS A 308 0.18 -18.27 5.95
N CYS A 309 0.43 -17.97 7.22
CA CYS A 309 0.36 -16.62 7.77
C CYS A 309 1.63 -15.80 7.41
N PRO A 310 1.48 -14.54 6.96
CA PRO A 310 2.54 -13.52 6.97
C PRO A 310 3.21 -13.39 8.35
N ILE A 311 4.55 -13.32 8.42
CA ILE A 311 5.29 -13.23 9.69
C ILE A 311 4.96 -11.94 10.43
N ASN A 312 4.79 -10.83 9.71
CA ASN A 312 4.32 -9.54 10.25
C ASN A 312 2.88 -9.61 10.81
N PHE A 313 2.11 -10.64 10.44
CA PHE A 313 0.73 -10.81 10.88
C PHE A 313 0.59 -11.77 12.07
N LEU A 314 1.67 -12.43 12.51
CA LEU A 314 1.65 -13.32 13.67
C LEU A 314 1.23 -12.59 14.95
N ASN A 315 1.69 -11.35 15.15
CA ASN A 315 1.28 -10.54 16.30
C ASN A 315 -0.21 -10.17 16.27
N VAL A 316 -0.77 -9.98 15.07
CA VAL A 316 -2.19 -9.74 14.86
C VAL A 316 -3.00 -10.96 15.28
N ILE A 317 -2.62 -12.15 14.80
CA ILE A 317 -3.26 -13.42 15.19
C ILE A 317 -3.17 -13.62 16.71
N ARG A 318 -2.00 -13.38 17.32
CA ARG A 318 -1.80 -13.48 18.78
C ARG A 318 -2.79 -12.61 19.56
N THR A 319 -3.05 -11.40 19.06
CA THR A 319 -3.91 -10.42 19.73
C THR A 319 -5.40 -10.70 19.48
N ALA A 320 -5.74 -11.24 18.31
CA ALA A 320 -7.11 -11.61 17.95
C ALA A 320 -7.56 -12.94 18.57
N TRP A 321 -6.64 -13.90 18.74
CA TRP A 321 -6.90 -15.25 19.23
C TRP A 321 -7.76 -15.33 20.52
N PRO A 322 -7.51 -14.53 21.58
CA PRO A 322 -8.29 -14.61 22.82
C PRO A 322 -9.67 -13.92 22.74
N ILE A 323 -10.00 -13.22 21.65
CA ILE A 323 -11.24 -12.44 21.55
C ILE A 323 -12.46 -13.35 21.53
N LEU A 324 -12.40 -14.46 20.82
CA LEU A 324 -13.47 -15.45 20.72
C LEU A 324 -13.09 -16.68 21.55
N HIS A 325 -14.08 -17.45 22.02
CA HIS A 325 -13.90 -18.62 22.87
C HIS A 325 -14.13 -19.89 22.06
N GLU A 326 -15.22 -19.93 21.29
CA GLU A 326 -15.59 -21.07 20.46
C GLU A 326 -14.56 -21.27 19.34
N THR A 327 -14.08 -22.51 19.19
CA THR A 327 -13.00 -22.85 18.26
C THR A 327 -13.35 -22.51 16.81
N ASP A 328 -14.57 -22.83 16.37
CA ASP A 328 -15.03 -22.52 15.01
C ASP A 328 -15.09 -21.01 14.75
N ASN A 329 -15.51 -20.23 15.75
CA ASN A 329 -15.56 -18.77 15.64
C ASN A 329 -14.16 -18.15 15.61
N LYS A 330 -13.21 -18.68 16.39
CA LYS A 330 -11.80 -18.28 16.30
C LYS A 330 -11.26 -18.51 14.89
N TYR A 331 -11.52 -19.68 14.32
CA TYR A 331 -11.08 -20.00 12.97
C TYR A 331 -11.67 -19.08 11.90
N LYS A 332 -12.97 -18.78 11.96
CA LYS A 332 -13.61 -17.81 11.06
C LYS A 332 -13.00 -16.42 11.18
N LEU A 333 -12.75 -15.96 12.41
CA LEU A 333 -12.07 -14.68 12.64
C LEU A 333 -10.67 -14.67 12.00
N LEU A 334 -9.87 -15.70 12.23
CA LEU A 334 -8.53 -15.79 11.66
C LEU A 334 -8.55 -15.82 10.12
N ASP A 335 -9.46 -16.59 9.53
CA ASP A 335 -9.59 -16.67 8.08
C ASP A 335 -9.97 -15.32 7.47
N ALA A 336 -10.92 -14.61 8.09
CA ALA A 336 -11.30 -13.28 7.65
C ALA A 336 -10.15 -12.26 7.80
N LEU A 337 -9.42 -12.29 8.92
CA LEU A 337 -8.26 -11.42 9.12
C LEU A 337 -7.16 -11.68 8.07
N LEU A 338 -6.90 -12.96 7.74
CA LEU A 338 -5.91 -13.33 6.73
C LEU A 338 -6.35 -12.94 5.31
N GLN A 339 -7.65 -13.00 5.01
CA GLN A 339 -8.22 -12.53 3.74
C GLN A 339 -8.11 -11.01 3.60
N LYS A 340 -8.39 -10.27 4.67
CA LYS A 340 -8.41 -8.79 4.70
C LYS A 340 -7.10 -8.16 5.17
N ARG A 341 -6.00 -8.91 5.16
CA ARG A 341 -4.70 -8.49 5.71
C ARG A 341 -4.18 -7.14 5.19
N TYR A 342 -4.51 -6.77 3.95
CA TYR A 342 -4.10 -5.49 3.34
C TYR A 342 -4.91 -4.30 3.88
N ASP A 343 -6.19 -4.51 4.20
CA ASP A 343 -7.10 -3.49 4.72
C ASP A 343 -6.88 -3.25 6.22
N ILE A 344 -6.39 -4.27 6.93
CA ILE A 344 -6.15 -4.25 8.38
C ILE A 344 -4.69 -3.83 8.72
N GLY A 345 -3.74 -4.08 7.81
CA GLY A 345 -2.30 -3.92 8.05
C GLY A 345 -1.74 -2.50 7.93
N PHE A 346 -2.43 -1.58 7.25
CA PHE A 346 -1.98 -0.20 7.08
C PHE A 346 -2.72 0.74 8.05
N TYR A 347 -1.99 1.27 9.04
CA TYR A 347 -2.34 2.34 10.00
C TYR A 347 -3.35 2.06 11.12
N HIS A 348 -2.89 2.18 12.38
CA HIS A 348 -3.62 2.50 13.63
C HIS A 348 -4.99 1.82 13.91
N SER A 349 -5.36 0.78 13.16
CA SER A 349 -6.73 0.27 13.05
C SER A 349 -6.99 -1.02 13.82
N LEU A 350 -5.95 -1.82 14.09
CA LEU A 350 -6.16 -3.15 14.66
C LEU A 350 -6.79 -3.10 16.05
N ASP A 351 -6.32 -2.23 16.94
CA ASP A 351 -6.90 -2.14 18.29
C ASP A 351 -8.38 -1.74 18.23
N SER A 352 -8.73 -0.73 17.45
CA SER A 352 -10.12 -0.29 17.25
C SER A 352 -10.98 -1.37 16.59
N TYR A 353 -10.41 -2.11 15.63
CA TYR A 353 -11.07 -3.24 14.97
C TYR A 353 -11.36 -4.36 15.99
N LEU A 354 -10.34 -4.82 16.72
CA LEU A 354 -10.47 -5.88 17.72
C LEU A 354 -11.36 -5.44 18.90
N ARG A 355 -11.32 -4.17 19.30
CA ARG A 355 -12.19 -3.59 20.33
C ARG A 355 -13.65 -3.61 19.91
N SER A 356 -13.94 -3.31 18.64
CA SER A 356 -15.29 -3.42 18.08
C SER A 356 -15.84 -4.84 18.19
N LEU A 357 -15.00 -5.83 17.88
CA LEU A 357 -15.36 -7.24 18.04
C LEU A 357 -15.61 -7.61 19.50
N ARG A 358 -14.81 -7.10 20.45
CA ARG A 358 -15.04 -7.31 21.89
C ARG A 358 -16.38 -6.71 22.34
N ILE A 359 -16.71 -5.49 21.89
CA ILE A 359 -17.98 -4.82 22.22
C ILE A 359 -19.16 -5.63 21.68
N VAL A 360 -19.12 -6.03 20.40
CA VAL A 360 -20.21 -6.78 19.79
C VAL A 360 -20.33 -8.17 20.39
N LYS A 361 -19.22 -8.86 20.65
CA LYS A 361 -19.22 -10.13 21.39
C LYS A 361 -19.88 -9.97 22.76
N HIS A 362 -19.46 -8.98 23.55
CA HIS A 362 -19.95 -8.82 24.92
C HIS A 362 -21.45 -8.46 24.96
N THR A 363 -21.91 -7.66 24.01
CA THR A 363 -23.29 -7.18 23.97
C THR A 363 -24.25 -8.13 23.25
N ARG A 364 -23.76 -8.98 22.33
CA ARG A 364 -24.60 -9.78 21.41
C ARG A 364 -24.13 -11.21 21.14
N GLY A 365 -23.03 -11.64 21.76
CA GLY A 365 -22.46 -12.97 21.59
C GLY A 365 -21.51 -13.12 20.39
N GLU A 366 -20.74 -14.21 20.39
CA GLU A 366 -19.65 -14.44 19.42
C GLU A 366 -20.14 -14.54 17.98
N ALA A 367 -21.28 -15.20 17.76
CA ALA A 367 -21.85 -15.35 16.44
C ALA A 367 -22.19 -14.00 15.79
N ALA A 368 -22.54 -12.98 16.58
CA ALA A 368 -22.77 -11.63 16.05
C ALA A 368 -21.45 -10.94 15.66
N ALA A 369 -20.39 -11.13 16.44
CA ALA A 369 -19.07 -10.59 16.14
C ALA A 369 -18.46 -11.23 14.87
N VAL A 370 -18.60 -12.55 14.71
CA VAL A 370 -18.16 -13.26 13.49
C VAL A 370 -18.93 -12.77 12.27
N ARG A 371 -20.27 -12.68 12.34
CA ARG A 371 -21.09 -12.18 11.23
C ARG A 371 -20.77 -10.74 10.85
N LEU A 372 -20.36 -9.89 11.81
CA LEU A 372 -19.93 -8.53 11.54
C LEU A 372 -18.67 -8.54 10.67
N VAL A 373 -17.67 -9.33 11.05
CA VAL A 373 -16.40 -9.48 10.31
C VAL A 373 -16.60 -10.04 8.90
N GLU A 374 -17.49 -11.02 8.75
CA GLU A 374 -17.77 -11.68 7.47
C GLU A 374 -18.52 -10.79 6.47
N ARG A 375 -19.33 -9.82 6.94
CA ARG A 375 -20.25 -9.05 6.10
C ARG A 375 -19.82 -7.61 5.87
N GLU A 376 -19.24 -6.99 6.89
CA GLU A 376 -18.89 -5.59 6.85
C GLU A 376 -17.46 -5.39 6.36
N ASN A 377 -17.19 -4.23 5.76
CA ASN A 377 -15.83 -3.81 5.47
C ASN A 377 -15.11 -3.36 6.76
N ASP A 378 -13.78 -3.27 6.70
CA ASP A 378 -12.99 -3.05 7.90
C ASP A 378 -13.16 -1.66 8.51
N TYR A 379 -13.52 -0.67 7.67
CA TYR A 379 -13.90 0.65 8.14
C TYR A 379 -15.12 0.59 9.06
N ILE A 380 -16.20 -0.08 8.63
CA ILE A 380 -17.44 -0.24 9.41
C ILE A 380 -17.18 -1.02 10.70
N VAL A 381 -16.42 -2.12 10.61
CA VAL A 381 -16.08 -2.91 11.79
C VAL A 381 -15.33 -2.03 12.79
N ARG A 382 -14.28 -1.33 12.35
CA ARG A 382 -13.46 -0.43 13.21
C ARG A 382 -14.28 0.69 13.84
N ASP A 383 -15.19 1.28 13.08
CA ASP A 383 -15.97 2.45 13.49
C ASP A 383 -17.00 2.12 14.57
N CYS A 384 -17.38 0.85 14.74
CA CYS A 384 -18.27 0.44 15.82
C CYS A 384 -17.72 0.78 17.22
N ALA A 385 -16.41 0.60 17.47
CA ALA A 385 -15.78 0.97 18.74
C ALA A 385 -15.77 2.50 18.93
N HIS A 386 -15.50 3.25 17.86
CA HIS A 386 -15.51 4.70 17.91
C HIS A 386 -16.92 5.22 18.26
N MET A 387 -17.95 4.73 17.55
CA MET A 387 -19.34 5.09 17.83
C MET A 387 -19.77 4.69 19.25
N TRP A 388 -19.33 3.52 19.73
CA TRP A 388 -19.58 3.09 21.10
C TRP A 388 -18.97 4.05 22.13
N ASP A 389 -17.75 4.54 21.90
CA ASP A 389 -17.07 5.44 22.84
C ASP A 389 -17.75 6.80 22.95
N LEU A 390 -18.37 7.27 21.86
CA LEU A 390 -19.16 8.50 21.85
C LEU A 390 -20.44 8.40 22.70
N LEU A 391 -20.96 7.19 22.96
CA LEU A 391 -22.21 7.02 23.71
C LEU A 391 -22.04 7.27 25.21
N THR A 392 -23.00 8.00 25.78
CA THR A 392 -23.20 8.14 27.23
C THR A 392 -23.55 6.78 27.86
N PRO A 393 -23.37 6.61 29.18
CA PRO A 393 -23.77 5.39 29.87
C PRO A 393 -25.24 5.00 29.65
N GLN A 394 -26.14 5.99 29.55
CA GLN A 394 -27.56 5.75 29.28
C GLN A 394 -27.78 5.18 27.86
N ASN A 395 -27.17 5.77 26.84
CA ASN A 395 -27.31 5.29 25.46
C ASN A 395 -26.61 3.95 25.23
N LYS A 396 -25.52 3.65 25.96
CA LYS A 396 -24.93 2.30 25.99
C LYS A 396 -25.92 1.26 26.50
N ARG A 397 -26.68 1.56 27.57
CA ARG A 397 -27.74 0.67 28.08
C ARG A 397 -28.87 0.48 27.07
N ILE A 398 -29.27 1.54 26.37
CA ILE A 398 -30.27 1.46 25.29
C ILE A 398 -29.77 0.56 24.17
N PHE A 399 -28.53 0.73 23.73
CA PHE A 399 -27.90 -0.15 22.74
C PHE A 399 -27.91 -1.61 23.19
N ILE A 400 -27.45 -1.90 24.41
CA ILE A 400 -27.36 -3.28 24.93
C ILE A 400 -28.74 -3.96 24.90
N LYS A 401 -29.80 -3.27 25.32
CA LYS A 401 -31.17 -3.82 25.38
C LYS A 401 -31.85 -3.96 24.01
N ALA A 402 -31.37 -3.27 22.98
CA ALA A 402 -32.00 -3.26 21.67
C ALA A 402 -31.84 -4.60 20.93
N LYS A 403 -32.92 -5.08 20.31
CA LYS A 403 -32.89 -6.23 19.39
C LYS A 403 -32.47 -5.76 18.00
N ILE A 404 -31.18 -5.83 17.69
CA ILE A 404 -30.60 -5.37 16.41
C ILE A 404 -30.06 -6.57 15.64
N ARG A 405 -30.31 -6.64 14.33
CA ARG A 405 -29.69 -7.64 13.45
C ARG A 405 -28.21 -7.31 13.27
N SER A 406 -27.36 -8.32 13.07
CA SER A 406 -25.91 -8.13 12.98
C SER A 406 -25.46 -7.09 11.94
N ARG A 407 -26.13 -7.03 10.78
CA ARG A 407 -25.84 -6.06 9.70
C ARG A 407 -26.22 -4.60 10.03
N ASP A 408 -27.10 -4.40 11.02
CA ASP A 408 -27.62 -3.06 11.35
C ASP A 408 -26.93 -2.52 12.63
N ILE A 409 -25.88 -3.19 13.12
CA ILE A 409 -25.19 -2.83 14.37
C ILE A 409 -24.53 -1.47 14.27
N HIS A 410 -23.72 -1.25 13.23
CA HIS A 410 -23.03 0.02 12.99
C HIS A 410 -24.04 1.15 12.82
N ASP A 411 -25.00 1.01 11.90
CA ASP A 411 -26.09 1.98 11.67
C ASP A 411 -26.86 2.34 12.94
N TYR A 412 -27.05 1.41 13.86
CA TYR A 412 -27.75 1.69 15.11
C TYR A 412 -26.86 2.44 16.11
N LEU A 413 -25.57 2.09 16.20
CA LEU A 413 -24.59 2.83 17.02
C LEU A 413 -24.48 4.28 16.54
N THR A 414 -24.30 4.48 15.23
CA THR A 414 -24.23 5.82 14.62
C THR A 414 -25.50 6.61 14.89
N ARG A 415 -26.69 5.99 14.78
CA ARG A 415 -27.97 6.66 15.10
C ARG A 415 -28.08 7.08 16.55
N LEU A 416 -27.61 6.26 17.50
CA LEU A 416 -27.63 6.64 18.91
C LEU A 416 -26.64 7.78 19.20
N ALA A 417 -25.46 7.74 18.59
CA ALA A 417 -24.46 8.79 18.73
C ALA A 417 -24.97 10.12 18.16
N ASP A 418 -25.55 10.08 16.96
CA ASP A 418 -26.17 11.23 16.28
C ASP A 418 -27.29 11.85 17.13
N LYS A 419 -28.24 11.03 17.62
CA LYS A 419 -29.32 11.50 18.51
C LYS A 419 -28.83 12.09 19.83
N GLN A 420 -27.67 11.64 20.31
CA GLN A 420 -27.08 12.16 21.53
C GLN A 420 -26.41 13.52 21.31
N GLN A 421 -25.72 13.68 20.19
CA GLN A 421 -24.99 14.90 19.84
C GLN A 421 -25.92 15.99 19.32
N HIS A 422 -27.04 15.59 18.73
CA HIS A 422 -27.97 16.48 18.08
C HIS A 422 -29.37 16.31 18.66
N GLU A 423 -29.77 17.27 19.49
CA GLU A 423 -31.16 17.39 19.92
C GLU A 423 -32.07 17.55 18.70
N ASN A 424 -33.24 16.91 18.74
CA ASN A 424 -34.26 17.11 17.74
C ASN A 424 -34.86 18.51 17.89
N VAL A 425 -34.57 19.37 16.91
CA VAL A 425 -35.05 20.75 16.89
C VAL A 425 -36.19 20.86 15.87
N ARG A 426 -37.32 21.43 16.29
CA ARG A 426 -38.41 21.78 15.37
C ARG A 426 -37.92 22.86 14.41
N ILE A 427 -38.06 22.59 13.11
CA ILE A 427 -37.63 23.55 12.08
C ILE A 427 -38.68 24.66 12.01
N LYS A 428 -38.24 25.91 12.20
CA LYS A 428 -39.11 27.09 12.18
C LYS A 428 -39.29 27.57 10.74
N TYR A 429 -40.44 27.27 10.16
CA TYR A 429 -40.83 27.75 8.83
C TYR A 429 -41.64 29.05 8.91
N LYS A 430 -41.43 29.93 7.93
CA LYS A 430 -42.16 31.20 7.79
C LYS A 430 -43.38 30.97 6.91
N SER A 431 -44.58 31.16 7.46
CA SER A 431 -45.83 30.74 6.83
C SER A 431 -46.05 31.27 5.42
N LEU A 432 -45.75 32.55 5.17
CA LEU A 432 -45.96 33.20 3.87
C LEU A 432 -44.92 32.81 2.81
N ARG A 433 -43.76 32.28 3.23
CA ARG A 433 -42.63 31.97 2.33
C ARG A 433 -42.50 30.47 2.08
N ASP A 434 -42.61 29.66 3.12
CA ASP A 434 -42.20 28.26 3.08
C ASP A 434 -43.40 27.30 2.85
N PHE A 435 -44.58 27.56 3.43
CA PHE A 435 -45.75 26.70 3.20
C PHE A 435 -46.27 26.69 1.75
N PRO A 436 -46.17 27.77 0.96
CA PRO A 436 -46.46 27.72 -0.46
C PRO A 436 -45.63 26.68 -1.22
N LEU A 437 -44.48 26.24 -0.71
CA LEU A 437 -43.65 25.20 -1.34
C LEU A 437 -44.25 23.79 -1.20
N THR A 438 -45.19 23.61 -0.28
CA THR A 438 -45.82 22.30 -0.01
C THR A 438 -47.10 22.11 -0.84
N GLY A 439 -47.63 20.89 -0.86
CA GLY A 439 -48.88 20.55 -1.51
C GLY A 439 -48.76 19.43 -2.54
N LYS A 440 -49.88 19.10 -3.18
CA LYS A 440 -49.97 18.02 -4.16
C LYS A 440 -49.78 18.55 -5.58
N VAL A 441 -48.93 17.89 -6.36
CA VAL A 441 -48.79 18.09 -7.80
C VAL A 441 -48.73 16.69 -8.42
N ASP A 442 -49.61 16.42 -9.38
CA ASP A 442 -49.82 15.08 -9.96
C ASP A 442 -50.07 14.00 -8.88
N ASP A 443 -49.33 12.89 -8.93
CA ASP A 443 -49.35 11.79 -7.97
C ASP A 443 -48.38 11.99 -6.79
N LEU A 444 -47.76 13.18 -6.66
CA LEU A 444 -46.75 13.49 -5.65
C LEU A 444 -47.24 14.49 -4.60
N ILE A 445 -46.81 14.28 -3.35
CA ILE A 445 -47.02 15.21 -2.23
C ILE A 445 -45.67 15.83 -1.86
N PHE A 446 -45.54 17.14 -2.01
CA PHE A 446 -44.36 17.90 -1.64
C PHE A 446 -44.53 18.41 -0.21
N SER A 447 -43.57 18.12 0.66
CA SER A 447 -43.64 18.47 2.07
C SER A 447 -42.28 18.92 2.61
N LEU A 448 -42.35 19.78 3.62
CA LEU A 448 -41.22 20.20 4.42
C LEU A 448 -41.01 19.19 5.57
N PRO A 449 -39.75 18.84 5.93
CA PRO A 449 -39.49 18.08 7.13
C PRO A 449 -39.82 18.95 8.36
N PRO A 450 -40.70 18.50 9.29
CA PRO A 450 -41.16 19.33 10.40
C PRO A 450 -40.07 19.60 11.46
N ASP A 451 -39.08 18.73 11.56
CA ASP A 451 -37.99 18.80 12.51
C ASP A 451 -36.71 18.16 11.94
N THR A 452 -35.61 18.30 12.68
CA THR A 452 -34.31 17.77 12.26
C THR A 452 -34.27 16.24 12.23
N GLU A 453 -35.07 15.55 13.05
CA GLU A 453 -35.15 14.08 13.02
C GLU A 453 -35.78 13.59 11.72
N GLN A 454 -36.87 14.22 11.26
CA GLN A 454 -37.49 13.90 9.99
C GLN A 454 -36.58 14.24 8.79
N LEU A 455 -35.75 15.28 8.89
CA LEU A 455 -34.72 15.58 7.91
C LEU A 455 -33.66 14.46 7.82
N SER A 456 -33.17 13.97 8.96
CA SER A 456 -32.24 12.83 9.00
C SER A 456 -32.89 11.53 8.51
N ASN A 457 -34.16 11.30 8.84
CA ASN A 457 -34.92 10.13 8.35
C ASN A 457 -35.12 10.15 6.84
N LEU A 458 -35.38 11.32 6.27
CA LEU A 458 -35.46 11.52 4.82
C LEU A 458 -34.14 11.13 4.13
N GLY A 459 -33.01 11.60 4.64
CA GLY A 459 -31.70 11.27 4.07
C GLY A 459 -31.39 9.79 4.06
N ARG A 460 -31.75 9.10 5.15
CA ARG A 460 -31.61 7.65 5.25
C ARG A 460 -32.51 6.89 4.29
N ALA A 461 -33.78 7.26 4.22
CA ALA A 461 -34.75 6.61 3.33
C ALA A 461 -34.37 6.77 1.84
N MET A 462 -33.70 7.86 1.51
CA MET A 462 -33.24 8.19 0.15
C MET A 462 -31.78 7.78 -0.11
N HIS A 463 -31.05 7.25 0.88
CA HIS A 463 -29.60 7.02 0.79
C HIS A 463 -28.83 8.23 0.25
N ASN A 464 -29.11 9.42 0.79
CA ASN A 464 -28.49 10.68 0.38
C ASN A 464 -27.99 11.48 1.60
N CYS A 465 -27.24 12.55 1.33
CA CYS A 465 -26.57 13.32 2.36
C CYS A 465 -27.45 14.37 3.05
N VAL A 466 -28.77 14.45 2.78
CA VAL A 466 -29.59 15.59 3.25
C VAL A 466 -29.71 15.68 4.76
N GLY A 467 -29.53 14.55 5.49
CA GLY A 467 -29.46 14.56 6.95
C GLY A 467 -28.32 15.43 7.51
N THR A 468 -27.24 15.60 6.75
CA THR A 468 -26.10 16.47 7.14
C THR A 468 -26.39 17.97 6.98
N TYR A 469 -27.57 18.34 6.48
CA TYR A 469 -27.91 19.73 6.14
C TYR A 469 -28.56 20.45 7.32
N ARG A 470 -28.64 19.80 8.49
CA ARG A 470 -29.22 20.29 9.74
C ARG A 470 -28.90 21.77 9.99
N ASP A 471 -27.63 22.13 10.08
CA ASP A 471 -27.24 23.50 10.45
C ASP A 471 -27.57 24.51 9.35
N ARG A 472 -27.54 24.09 8.07
CA ARG A 472 -27.93 24.95 6.94
C ARG A 472 -29.44 25.20 6.90
N VAL A 473 -30.25 24.22 7.27
CA VAL A 473 -31.71 24.36 7.38
C VAL A 473 -32.07 25.21 8.60
N LEU A 474 -31.45 24.96 9.75
CA LEU A 474 -31.69 25.73 10.98
C LEU A 474 -31.22 27.18 10.87
N SER A 475 -30.18 27.46 10.10
CA SER A 475 -29.69 28.83 9.82
C SER A 475 -30.39 29.53 8.66
N ASP A 476 -31.51 28.99 8.15
CA ASP A 476 -32.31 29.57 7.06
C ASP A 476 -31.54 29.74 5.72
N LYS A 477 -30.37 29.08 5.58
CA LYS A 477 -29.51 29.13 4.37
C LYS A 477 -30.08 28.32 3.21
N VAL A 478 -30.74 27.21 3.52
CA VAL A 478 -31.35 26.30 2.52
C VAL A 478 -32.72 25.84 3.00
N ARG A 479 -33.62 25.48 2.08
CA ARG A 479 -34.84 24.71 2.39
C ARG A 479 -34.76 23.36 1.73
N ILE A 480 -35.20 22.33 2.45
CA ILE A 480 -35.29 20.98 1.93
C ILE A 480 -36.76 20.62 1.75
N ILE A 481 -37.13 20.25 0.53
CA ILE A 481 -38.46 19.72 0.20
C ILE A 481 -38.32 18.26 -0.21
N ALA A 482 -39.19 17.41 0.32
CA ALA A 482 -39.31 16.02 -0.12
C ALA A 482 -40.61 15.82 -0.89
N ALA A 483 -40.52 15.16 -2.04
CA ALA A 483 -41.68 14.68 -2.78
C ALA A 483 -41.95 13.22 -2.41
N PHE A 484 -43.19 12.90 -2.07
CA PHE A 484 -43.62 11.56 -1.67
C PHE A 484 -44.61 10.97 -2.67
N LYS A 485 -44.41 9.69 -2.98
CA LYS A 485 -45.35 8.85 -3.73
C LYS A 485 -45.69 7.63 -2.90
N ASN A 486 -46.99 7.38 -2.67
CA ASN A 486 -47.44 6.26 -1.83
C ASN A 486 -46.73 6.21 -0.46
N ARG A 487 -46.58 7.38 0.19
CA ARG A 487 -45.89 7.59 1.47
C ARG A 487 -44.38 7.29 1.48
N LYS A 488 -43.76 7.02 0.33
CA LYS A 488 -42.30 6.87 0.20
C LYS A 488 -41.70 8.13 -0.41
N PRO A 489 -40.58 8.65 0.14
CA PRO A 489 -39.88 9.75 -0.51
C PRO A 489 -39.31 9.26 -1.85
N VAL A 490 -39.49 10.06 -2.90
CA VAL A 490 -39.03 9.76 -4.26
C VAL A 490 -38.14 10.86 -4.82
N ILE A 491 -38.24 12.09 -4.31
CA ILE A 491 -37.35 13.20 -4.67
C ILE A 491 -36.99 13.99 -3.42
N CYS A 492 -35.72 14.38 -3.31
CA CYS A 492 -35.21 15.33 -2.32
C CYS A 492 -34.69 16.58 -3.03
N ILE A 493 -35.21 17.74 -2.66
CA ILE A 493 -34.99 19.02 -3.36
C ILE A 493 -34.36 20.02 -2.39
N GLU A 494 -33.22 20.58 -2.78
CA GLU A 494 -32.60 21.71 -2.09
C GLU A 494 -32.96 23.01 -2.79
N ILE A 495 -33.53 23.95 -2.03
CA ILE A 495 -33.85 25.30 -2.50
C ILE A 495 -32.91 26.30 -1.85
N ARG A 496 -32.29 27.13 -2.68
CA ARG A 496 -31.45 28.26 -2.27
C ARG A 496 -31.89 29.51 -3.02
N ASN A 497 -32.14 30.61 -2.31
CA ASN A 497 -32.48 31.91 -2.91
C ASN A 497 -33.65 31.88 -3.93
N GLY A 498 -34.66 31.03 -3.72
CA GLY A 498 -35.80 30.90 -4.65
C GLY A 498 -35.52 30.04 -5.89
N ALA A 499 -34.37 29.37 -5.95
CA ALA A 499 -34.00 28.45 -7.00
C ALA A 499 -33.88 27.01 -6.49
N VAL A 500 -34.22 26.04 -7.33
CA VAL A 500 -33.87 24.63 -7.12
C VAL A 500 -32.38 24.48 -7.43
N ALA A 501 -31.58 24.37 -6.37
CA ALA A 501 -30.13 24.23 -6.44
C ALA A 501 -29.68 22.76 -6.56
N GLN A 502 -30.51 21.82 -6.09
CA GLN A 502 -30.26 20.39 -6.21
C GLN A 502 -31.58 19.62 -6.22
N ALA A 503 -31.65 18.51 -6.96
CA ALA A 503 -32.80 17.61 -6.94
C ALA A 503 -32.37 16.16 -7.16
N LYS A 504 -32.46 15.32 -6.12
CA LYS A 504 -31.95 13.94 -6.15
C LYS A 504 -33.03 12.90 -5.90
N LEU A 505 -32.89 11.77 -6.58
CA LEU A 505 -33.58 10.51 -6.32
C LEU A 505 -32.80 9.71 -5.26
N VAL A 506 -33.17 8.43 -5.10
CA VAL A 506 -32.45 7.49 -4.23
C VAL A 506 -31.00 7.32 -4.69
N ASN A 507 -30.06 7.16 -3.76
CA ASN A 507 -28.62 7.00 -4.04
C ASN A 507 -27.98 8.20 -4.77
N ASN A 508 -28.42 9.42 -4.49
CA ASN A 508 -27.91 10.66 -5.10
C ASN A 508 -28.02 10.74 -6.64
N GLN A 509 -28.88 9.94 -7.26
CA GLN A 509 -29.11 10.03 -8.71
C GLN A 509 -29.85 11.32 -9.08
N PRO A 510 -29.53 11.96 -10.21
CA PRO A 510 -30.23 13.18 -10.63
C PRO A 510 -31.66 12.86 -11.10
N VAL A 511 -32.60 13.76 -10.83
CA VAL A 511 -34.02 13.58 -11.16
C VAL A 511 -34.28 13.42 -12.66
N ARG A 512 -33.44 14.01 -13.52
CA ARG A 512 -33.51 13.90 -14.98
C ARG A 512 -33.50 12.46 -15.50
N GLU A 513 -32.97 11.50 -14.73
CA GLU A 513 -32.94 10.09 -15.10
C GLU A 513 -34.34 9.43 -15.02
N ASP A 514 -35.32 10.09 -14.38
CA ASP A 514 -36.73 9.66 -14.39
C ASP A 514 -37.59 10.75 -15.05
N ALA A 515 -38.00 10.52 -16.30
CA ALA A 515 -38.76 11.48 -17.09
C ALA A 515 -40.13 11.84 -16.48
N LYS A 516 -40.75 10.95 -15.68
CA LYS A 516 -42.03 11.26 -15.03
C LYS A 516 -41.81 12.15 -13.81
N LEU A 517 -40.84 11.81 -12.96
CA LEU A 517 -40.50 12.61 -11.79
C LEU A 517 -39.89 13.96 -12.17
N ASN A 518 -39.11 14.03 -13.25
CA ASN A 518 -38.58 15.27 -13.80
C ASN A 518 -39.70 16.23 -14.24
N ARG A 519 -40.70 15.72 -14.98
CA ARG A 519 -41.87 16.52 -15.37
C ARG A 519 -42.68 17.00 -14.17
N ALA A 520 -42.92 16.13 -13.19
CA ALA A 520 -43.65 16.50 -11.97
C ALA A 520 -42.90 17.57 -11.15
N LEU A 521 -41.56 17.47 -11.06
CA LEU A 521 -40.73 18.49 -10.41
C LEU A 521 -40.80 19.82 -11.15
N LEU A 522 -40.72 19.83 -12.49
CA LEU A 522 -40.84 21.05 -13.29
C LEU A 522 -42.21 21.72 -13.12
N ALA A 523 -43.29 20.94 -13.14
CA ALA A 523 -44.65 21.43 -12.90
C ALA A 523 -44.78 22.05 -11.50
N TRP A 524 -44.25 21.37 -10.48
CA TRP A 524 -44.20 21.89 -9.12
C TRP A 524 -43.39 23.18 -9.03
N ALA A 525 -42.15 23.21 -9.53
CA ALA A 525 -41.28 24.39 -9.48
C ALA A 525 -41.91 25.60 -10.19
N LYS A 526 -42.51 25.40 -11.37
CA LYS A 526 -43.25 26.43 -12.10
C LYS A 526 -44.43 26.97 -11.31
N SER A 527 -45.23 26.08 -10.69
CA SER A 527 -46.37 26.48 -9.85
C SER A 527 -45.96 27.29 -8.62
N ARG A 528 -44.72 27.13 -8.16
CA ARG A 528 -44.16 27.81 -6.98
C ARG A 528 -43.24 28.98 -7.34
N LYS A 529 -43.16 29.35 -8.62
CA LYS A 529 -42.33 30.44 -9.15
C LYS A 529 -40.84 30.26 -8.80
N LEU A 530 -40.35 29.03 -8.78
CA LEU A 530 -38.95 28.70 -8.54
C LEU A 530 -38.18 28.62 -9.87
N THR A 531 -36.95 29.12 -9.90
CA THR A 531 -36.02 28.87 -11.01
C THR A 531 -35.31 27.53 -10.85
N ILE A 532 -34.74 26.98 -11.93
CA ILE A 532 -33.95 25.74 -11.90
C ILE A 532 -32.49 26.10 -12.12
N GLU A 533 -31.64 25.89 -11.11
CA GLU A 533 -30.20 26.20 -11.11
C GLU A 533 -29.38 24.96 -10.81
N THR A 534 -29.72 23.85 -11.46
CA THR A 534 -29.03 22.58 -11.27
C THR A 534 -29.03 21.74 -12.54
N ASN A 535 -27.98 20.94 -12.71
CA ASN A 535 -27.90 19.95 -13.79
C ASN A 535 -28.67 18.67 -13.49
N ASP A 536 -29.24 18.55 -12.29
CA ASP A 536 -30.01 17.39 -11.87
C ASP A 536 -31.38 17.27 -12.54
N VAL A 537 -31.88 18.37 -13.10
CA VAL A 537 -33.20 18.48 -13.73
C VAL A 537 -33.00 18.78 -15.21
N GLN A 538 -33.68 18.06 -16.09
CA GLN A 538 -33.64 18.33 -17.52
C GLN A 538 -34.71 19.36 -17.88
N THR A 539 -34.29 20.56 -18.24
CA THR A 539 -35.14 21.66 -18.72
C THR A 539 -35.25 21.65 -20.25
N GLU A 540 -36.36 22.15 -20.80
CA GLU A 540 -36.66 22.15 -22.25
C GLU A 540 -35.56 22.81 -23.10
N ARG A 541 -34.78 23.75 -22.53
CA ARG A 541 -33.63 24.40 -23.19
C ARG A 541 -32.49 23.44 -23.59
N LYS A 542 -32.37 22.25 -22.99
CA LYS A 542 -31.32 21.27 -23.34
C LYS A 542 -31.69 20.32 -24.49
N VAL A 543 -32.94 20.35 -24.96
CA VAL A 543 -33.37 19.51 -26.10
C VAL A 543 -32.80 20.03 -27.42
N THR A 544 -32.54 21.33 -27.52
CA THR A 544 -31.99 21.98 -28.73
C THR A 544 -30.50 21.76 -28.94
N ASP A 545 -29.70 21.55 -27.89
CA ASP A 545 -28.24 21.39 -28.04
C ASP A 545 -27.82 19.96 -28.45
N VAL A 546 -28.66 18.95 -28.22
CA VAL A 546 -28.40 17.57 -28.68
C VAL A 546 -28.86 17.38 -30.13
N ALA A 547 -29.91 18.08 -30.56
CA ALA A 547 -30.37 18.05 -31.94
C ALA A 547 -29.46 18.82 -32.93
N ALA A 548 -28.56 19.67 -32.42
CA ALA A 548 -27.57 20.40 -33.23
C ALA A 548 -26.22 19.66 -33.37
N ALA A 549 -26.07 18.47 -32.77
CA ALA A 549 -24.84 17.68 -32.77
C ALA A 549 -25.01 16.26 -33.37
N VAL A 550 -26.05 16.06 -34.20
CA VAL A 550 -26.23 14.85 -35.04
C VAL A 550 -26.04 15.21 -36.49
#